data_AF-A0A735JST2-F1
#
_entry.id   AF-A0A735JST2-F1
#
_cell.length_a   1.000
_cell.length_b   1.000
_cell.length_c   1.000
_cell.angle_alpha   90.00
_cell.angle_beta   90.00
_cell.angle_gamma   90.00
#
_symmetry.space_group_name_H-M   'P 1'
#
loop_
_entity.id
_entity.type
_entity.pdbx_description
1 polymer ?
#
loop_
_entity_poly.entity_id
_entity_poly.type
_entity_poly.pdbx_seq_one_letter_code
_entity_poly.pdbx_strand_id
1 'polypeptide(L)' 'MNASRLIKLKTVLEYCAFSKATLYRQIKAGHFPEPVRLTGGWDDSNAASHSVAWREEEILQWIASRQKVPLSETRRN' A
#
# COMPACT_ATOMS: atom_id res chain seq x y z
N MET A 1 14.78 11.75 11.52
CA MET A 1 14.96 11.80 10.06
C MET A 1 14.38 10.52 9.50
N ASN A 2 13.13 10.55 9.03
CA ASN A 2 12.52 9.36 8.44
C ASN A 2 12.95 9.31 6.98
N ALA A 3 13.78 8.32 6.63
CA ALA A 3 14.19 8.10 5.27
C ALA A 3 12.93 7.79 4.43
N SER A 4 12.62 8.62 3.44
CA SER A 4 11.49 8.44 2.52
C SER A 4 11.77 7.30 1.52
N ARG A 5 12.02 6.10 2.04
CA ARG A 5 12.30 4.91 1.23
C ARG A 5 11.06 4.52 0.45
N LEU A 6 11.25 4.25 -0.84
CA LEU A 6 10.21 3.73 -1.71
C LEU A 6 10.33 2.22 -1.84
N ILE A 7 9.22 1.51 -1.66
CA ILE A 7 9.14 0.05 -1.78
C ILE A 7 8.26 -0.35 -2.97
N LYS A 8 8.65 -1.43 -3.64
CA LYS A 8 7.95 -1.97 -4.81
C LYS A 8 6.75 -2.82 -4.38
N LEU A 9 5.84 -3.05 -5.32
CA LEU A 9 4.64 -3.88 -5.13
C LEU A 9 4.94 -5.20 -4.41
N LYS A 10 5.99 -5.93 -4.81
CA LYS A 10 6.34 -7.23 -4.21
C LYS A 10 6.55 -7.10 -2.69
N THR A 11 7.31 -6.12 -2.25
CA THR A 11 7.57 -5.85 -0.82
C THR A 11 6.30 -5.44 -0.08
N VAL A 12 5.42 -4.63 -0.70
CA VAL A 12 4.13 -4.25 -0.11
C VAL A 12 3.24 -5.48 0.12
N LEU A 13 3.21 -6.40 -0.84
CA LEU A 13 2.44 -7.64 -0.71
C LEU A 13 3.01 -8.55 0.39
N GLU A 14 4.33 -8.63 0.52
CA GLU A 14 5.00 -9.36 1.61
C GLU A 14 4.66 -8.77 2.99
N TYR A 15 4.61 -7.44 3.13
CA TYR A 15 4.28 -6.77 4.39
C TYR A 15 2.82 -6.93 4.80
N CYS A 16 1.90 -6.86 3.84
CA CYS A 16 0.47 -6.84 4.13
C CYS A 16 -0.21 -8.22 4.02
N ALA A 17 0.53 -9.25 3.59
CA ALA A 17 -0.01 -10.58 3.29
C ALA A 17 -1.23 -10.56 2.35
N PHE A 18 -1.25 -9.62 1.40
CA PHE A 18 -2.35 -9.46 0.44
C PHE A 18 -2.00 -10.10 -0.91
N SER A 19 -3.05 -10.52 -1.63
CA SER A 19 -2.92 -10.72 -3.07
C SER A 19 -2.90 -9.37 -3.79
N LYS A 20 -2.28 -9.31 -4.97
CA LYS A 20 -2.26 -8.13 -5.83
C LYS A 20 -3.67 -7.59 -6.12
N ALA A 21 -4.63 -8.48 -6.36
CA ALA A 21 -6.03 -8.10 -6.62
C ALA A 21 -6.66 -7.44 -5.39
N THR A 22 -6.46 -8.00 -4.19
CA THR A 22 -6.97 -7.42 -2.95
C THR A 22 -6.36 -6.06 -2.67
N LEU A 23 -5.05 -5.89 -2.88
CA LEU A 23 -4.38 -4.60 -2.73
C LEU A 23 -5.06 -3.52 -3.58
N TYR A 24 -5.25 -3.75 -4.88
CA TYR A 24 -5.88 -2.75 -5.74
C TYR A 24 -7.36 -2.50 -5.41
N ARG A 25 -8.10 -3.50 -4.92
CA ARG A 25 -9.46 -3.26 -4.42
C ARG A 25 -9.44 -2.33 -3.19
N GLN A 26 -8.50 -2.54 -2.27
CA GLN A 26 -8.37 -1.70 -1.08
C GLN A 26 -7.92 -0.27 -1.43
N ILE A 27 -7.02 -0.11 -2.41
CA ILE A 27 -6.63 1.21 -2.93
C ILE A 27 -7.85 1.90 -3.55
N LYS A 28 -8.59 1.20 -4.44
CA LYS A 28 -9.81 1.76 -5.05
C LYS A 28 -10.89 2.13 -4.04
N ALA A 29 -10.96 1.40 -2.92
CA ALA A 29 -11.87 1.69 -1.81
C ALA A 29 -11.38 2.82 -0.89
N GLY A 30 -10.19 3.38 -1.11
CA GLY A 30 -9.60 4.41 -0.23
C GLY A 30 -9.12 3.85 1.12
N HIS A 31 -9.02 2.53 1.27
CA HIS A 31 -8.63 1.86 2.51
C HIS A 31 -7.13 1.54 2.60
N PHE A 32 -6.35 1.89 1.58
CA PHE A 32 -4.93 1.61 1.46
C PHE A 32 -4.18 2.79 0.82
N PRO A 33 -2.92 3.09 1.24
CA PRO A 33 -2.14 4.18 0.66
C PRO A 33 -1.99 4.11 -0.86
N GLU A 34 -2.10 5.26 -1.51
CA GLU A 34 -1.93 5.34 -2.96
C GLU A 34 -0.45 5.21 -3.37
N PRO A 35 -0.17 4.63 -4.55
CA PRO A 35 1.19 4.58 -5.07
C PRO A 35 1.70 5.95 -5.54
N VAL A 36 3.00 6.17 -5.37
CA VAL A 36 3.77 7.25 -5.99
C VAL A 36 4.27 6.79 -7.37
N ARG A 37 4.06 7.62 -8.40
CA ARG A 37 4.62 7.40 -9.74
C ARG A 37 6.13 7.67 -9.72
N LEU A 38 6.91 6.76 -10.30
CA LEU A 38 8.36 6.86 -10.34
C LEU A 38 8.89 7.52 -11.63
N THR A 39 8.05 7.58 -12.65
CA THR A 39 8.41 8.00 -14.01
C THR A 39 7.26 8.79 -14.63
N GLY A 40 7.58 9.73 -15.53
CA GLY A 40 6.60 10.61 -16.21
C GLY A 40 6.46 12.00 -15.55
N GLY A 41 7.54 12.80 -15.59
CA GLY A 41 7.50 14.22 -15.22
C GLY A 41 6.82 15.09 -16.29
N TRP A 42 6.64 16.39 -16.01
CA TRP A 42 5.90 17.36 -16.83
C TRP A 42 6.30 17.34 -18.33
N ASP A 43 7.56 17.07 -18.66
CA ASP A 43 8.09 17.15 -20.03
C ASP A 43 8.31 15.77 -20.72
N ASP A 44 7.96 14.66 -20.08
CA ASP A 44 8.25 13.34 -20.66
C ASP A 44 7.12 12.86 -21.57
N SER A 45 7.31 13.09 -22.87
CA SER A 45 6.45 12.60 -23.98
C SER A 45 6.17 11.09 -23.95
N ASN A 46 6.92 10.33 -23.14
CA ASN A 46 6.62 8.95 -22.79
C ASN A 46 5.87 8.85 -21.45
N ALA A 47 4.69 9.45 -21.39
CA ALA A 47 3.76 9.40 -20.24
C ALA A 47 3.24 7.99 -19.91
N ALA A 48 3.58 6.98 -20.72
CA ALA A 48 3.13 5.59 -20.58
C ALA A 48 3.87 4.80 -19.50
N SER A 49 4.78 5.43 -18.76
CA SER A 49 5.55 4.71 -17.75
C SER A 49 4.67 4.41 -16.52
N HIS A 50 4.25 3.15 -16.40
CA HIS A 50 3.39 2.63 -15.32
C HIS A 50 4.15 2.26 -14.05
N SER A 51 5.42 2.67 -13.93
CA SER A 51 6.26 2.33 -12.79
C SER A 51 5.81 3.10 -11.55
N VAL A 52 5.41 2.36 -10.52
CA VAL A 52 4.96 2.91 -9.23
C VAL A 52 5.69 2.27 -8.05
N ALA A 53 5.68 2.97 -6.92
CA ALA A 53 6.14 2.49 -5.62
C ALA A 53 5.29 3.10 -4.50
N TRP A 54 5.51 2.66 -3.26
CA TRP A 54 4.87 3.21 -2.07
C TRP A 54 5.92 3.75 -1.11
N ARG A 55 5.57 4.77 -0.33
CA ARG A 55 6.42 5.21 0.78
C ARG A 55 6.36 4.15 1.88
N GLU A 56 7.51 3.65 2.30
CA GLU A 56 7.60 2.62 3.34
C GLU A 56 6.91 3.08 4.64
N GLU A 57 7.08 4.36 5.00
CA GLU A 57 6.48 4.98 6.17
C GLU A 57 4.94 4.93 6.19
N GLU A 58 4.29 5.19 5.05
CA GLU A 58 2.82 5.13 4.93
C GLU A 58 2.30 3.71 5.08
N ILE A 59 3.04 2.73 4.55
CA ILE A 59 2.68 1.32 4.66
C ILE A 59 2.84 0.85 6.10
N LEU A 60 3.94 1.21 6.78
CA LEU A 60 4.15 0.86 8.19
C LEU A 60 3.11 1.52 9.09
N GLN A 61 2.77 2.79 8.85
CA GLN A 61 1.71 3.48 9.59
C GLN A 61 0.35 2.85 9.37
N TRP A 62 0.04 2.45 8.14
CA TRP A 62 -1.17 1.72 7.81
C TRP A 62 -1.24 0.38 8.56
N ILE A 63 -0.15 -0.38 8.64
CA ILE A 63 -0.08 -1.64 9.40
C ILE A 63 -0.33 -1.37 10.88
N ALA A 64 0.33 -0.36 11.46
CA ALA A 64 0.19 0.00 12.86
C ALA A 64 -1.24 0.46 13.23
N SER A 65 -1.98 1.01 12.27
CA SER A 65 -3.39 1.43 12.47
C SER A 65 -4.39 0.27 12.56
N ARG A 66 -3.99 -0.97 12.20
CA ARG A 66 -4.92 -2.10 12.13
C ARG A 66 -5.29 -2.62 13.52
N GLN A 67 -6.59 -2.78 13.73
CA GLN A 67 -7.13 -3.30 14.97
C GLN A 67 -6.98 -4.82 15.04
N LYS A 68 -6.68 -5.33 16.24
CA LYS A 68 -6.70 -6.76 16.51
C LYS A 68 -8.16 -7.23 16.52
N VAL A 69 -8.43 -8.36 15.88
CA VAL A 69 -9.73 -9.02 15.97
C VAL A 69 -9.72 -9.92 17.21
N PRO A 70 -10.54 -9.67 18.24
CA PRO A 70 -10.63 -10.54 19.41
C PRO A 70 -11.35 -11.84 19.02
N LEU A 71 -10.61 -12.92 18.82
CA LEU A 71 -11.17 -14.22 18.48
C LEU A 71 -11.91 -14.90 19.66
N SER A 72 -11.77 -14.36 20.87
CA SER A 72 -12.36 -14.90 22.10
C SER A 72 -13.79 -14.43 22.38
N GLU A 73 -14.33 -13.44 21.67
CA GLU A 73 -15.67 -12.88 21.93
C GLU A 73 -16.77 -13.34 20.97
N THR A 74 -16.44 -14.13 19.94
CA THR A 74 -17.40 -14.53 18.88
C THR A 74 -18.32 -15.70 19.28
N ARG A 75 -18.82 -15.74 20.52
CA ARG A 75 -19.94 -16.62 20.86
C ARG A 75 -20.94 -15.94 21.78
N ARG A 76 -21.68 -14.96 21.23
CA ARG A 76 -22.98 -14.53 21.77
C ARG A 76 -23.92 -14.19 20.61
N ASN A 77 -24.63 -15.21 20.14
CA ASN A 77 -26.09 -15.23 19.94
C ASN A 77 -26.51 -16.63 19.51
#